data_AF-A0A8T3ZU79-F1
#
_entry.id   AF-A0A8T3ZU79-F1
#
_cell.length_a   1.000
_cell.length_b   1.000
_cell.length_c   1.000
_cell.angle_alpha   90.00
_cell.angle_beta   90.00
_cell.angle_gamma   90.00
#
_symmetry.space_group_name_H-M   'P 1'
#
loop_
_entity.id
_entity.type
_entity.pdbx_description
1 polymer ?
#
loop_
_entity_poly.entity_id
_entity_poly.type
_entity_poly.pdbx_seq_one_letter_code
_entity_poly.pdbx_strand_id
1 'polypeptide(L)'
;MNTFIHTQAAKEHFAIGERLDKQNAEEKDTNKKIALRTVAAQNYFYASVNAIESIFAKKLEQHSFNHENRMRKMIENPSFFSQEVLTLYELVDRDLRNRVAYKGENGQKYESVKKLAKLLGSEL
;
A
#
# COMPACT_ATOMS: atom_id res chain seq x y z
N MET A 1 1.73 17.96 -13.18
CA MET A 1 1.76 16.48 -13.31
C MET A 1 0.80 15.85 -12.32
N ASN A 2 0.43 14.58 -12.50
CA ASN A 2 -0.65 13.82 -11.85
C ASN A 2 -0.61 13.66 -10.32
N THR A 3 0.12 14.51 -9.56
CA THR A 3 0.21 14.47 -8.09
C THR A 3 -1.15 14.49 -7.42
N PHE A 4 -2.09 15.30 -7.94
CA PHE A 4 -3.46 15.36 -7.43
C PHE A 4 -4.20 14.02 -7.61
N ILE A 5 -4.07 13.40 -8.78
CA ILE A 5 -4.73 12.12 -9.08
C ILE A 5 -4.20 11.02 -8.16
N HIS A 6 -2.88 10.93 -7.99
CA HIS A 6 -2.29 9.93 -7.09
C HIS A 6 -2.62 10.18 -5.63
N THR A 7 -2.64 11.44 -5.18
CA THR A 7 -3.05 11.78 -3.82
C THR A 7 -4.50 11.36 -3.56
N GLN A 8 -5.41 11.65 -4.49
CA GLN A 8 -6.82 11.28 -4.35
C GLN A 8 -7.01 9.76 -4.40
N ALA A 9 -6.39 9.08 -5.36
CA ALA A 9 -6.43 7.62 -5.45
C ALA A 9 -5.87 6.96 -4.17
N ALA A 10 -4.78 7.48 -3.60
CA ALA A 10 -4.23 6.98 -2.35
C ALA A 10 -5.24 7.08 -1.20
N LYS A 11 -5.90 8.25 -1.06
CA LYS A 11 -6.92 8.50 -0.04
C LYS A 11 -8.16 7.61 -0.21
N GLU A 12 -8.66 7.47 -1.43
CA GLU A 12 -9.84 6.65 -1.74
C GLU A 12 -9.59 5.17 -1.44
N HIS A 13 -8.46 4.62 -1.93
CA HIS A 13 -8.08 3.25 -1.62
C HIS A 13 -7.90 3.03 -0.12
N PHE A 14 -7.24 3.95 0.59
CA PHE A 14 -7.07 3.84 2.03
C PHE A 14 -8.44 3.81 2.76
N ALA A 15 -9.36 4.69 2.39
CA ALA A 15 -10.71 4.74 2.96
C ALA A 15 -11.50 3.46 2.70
N ILE A 16 -11.39 2.87 1.50
CA ILE A 16 -12.00 1.58 1.18
C ILE A 16 -11.39 0.47 2.05
N GLY A 17 -10.06 0.46 2.20
CA GLY A 17 -9.34 -0.48 3.07
C GLY A 17 -9.83 -0.44 4.51
N GLU A 18 -9.92 0.76 5.10
CA GLU A 18 -10.39 0.97 6.48
C GLU A 18 -11.86 0.56 6.65
N ARG A 19 -12.72 0.85 5.67
CA ARG A 19 -14.12 0.42 5.71
C ARG A 19 -14.25 -1.10 5.73
N LEU A 20 -13.49 -1.78 4.86
CA LEU A 20 -13.51 -3.25 4.77
C LEU A 20 -12.87 -3.91 5.99
N ASP A 21 -11.84 -3.29 6.58
CA ASP A 21 -11.22 -3.75 7.83
C ASP A 21 -12.21 -3.69 9.00
N LYS A 22 -13.00 -2.62 9.11
CA LYS A 22 -14.07 -2.52 10.10
C LYS A 22 -15.13 -3.62 9.92
N GLN A 23 -15.59 -3.81 8.67
CA GLN A 23 -16.51 -4.90 8.35
C GLN A 23 -15.91 -6.28 8.68
N ASN A 24 -14.60 -6.45 8.49
CA ASN A 24 -13.90 -7.68 8.82
C ASN A 24 -13.94 -8.03 10.31
N ALA A 25 -13.77 -7.00 11.15
CA ALA A 25 -13.76 -7.17 12.60
C ALA A 25 -15.12 -7.65 13.14
N GLU A 26 -16.21 -7.22 12.50
CA GLU A 26 -17.59 -7.53 12.88
C GLU A 26 -18.12 -8.83 12.24
N GLU A 27 -17.52 -9.29 11.15
CA GLU A 27 -17.96 -10.48 10.41
C GLU A 27 -17.68 -11.79 11.18
N LYS A 28 -18.69 -12.67 11.16
CA LYS A 28 -18.69 -13.99 11.82
C LYS A 28 -18.50 -15.14 10.84
N ASP A 29 -18.88 -14.96 9.58
CA ASP A 29 -18.63 -15.93 8.52
C ASP A 29 -17.15 -15.92 8.12
N THR A 30 -16.49 -17.06 8.30
CA THR A 30 -15.05 -17.21 8.04
C THR A 30 -14.68 -16.91 6.59
N ASN A 31 -15.48 -17.33 5.62
CA ASN A 31 -15.19 -17.13 4.20
C ASN A 31 -15.32 -15.66 3.83
N LYS A 32 -16.39 -15.00 4.29
CA LYS A 32 -16.57 -13.55 4.12
C LYS A 32 -15.47 -12.76 4.81
N LYS A 33 -15.05 -13.18 6.02
CA LYS A 33 -13.93 -12.57 6.72
C LYS A 33 -12.62 -12.70 5.94
N ILE A 34 -12.33 -13.85 5.33
CA ILE A 34 -11.15 -14.00 4.49
C ILE A 34 -11.24 -13.09 3.25
N ALA A 35 -12.40 -13.00 2.61
CA ALA A 35 -12.63 -12.14 1.45
C ALA A 35 -12.46 -10.65 1.79
N LEU A 36 -13.13 -10.16 2.83
CA LEU A 36 -13.04 -8.78 3.31
C LEU A 36 -11.59 -8.37 3.59
N ARG A 37 -10.84 -9.22 4.32
CA ARG A 37 -9.43 -8.96 4.64
C ARG A 37 -8.55 -8.93 3.38
N THR A 38 -8.82 -9.82 2.42
CA THR A 38 -8.08 -9.87 1.15
C THR A 38 -8.30 -8.59 0.34
N VAL A 39 -9.54 -8.13 0.23
CA VAL A 39 -9.86 -6.90 -0.52
C VAL A 39 -9.37 -5.65 0.23
N ALA A 40 -9.42 -5.65 1.56
CA ALA A 40 -8.81 -4.59 2.37
C ALA A 40 -7.29 -4.51 2.13
N ALA A 41 -6.59 -5.64 2.14
CA ALA A 41 -5.15 -5.71 1.87
C ALA A 41 -4.77 -5.14 0.49
N GLN A 42 -5.54 -5.49 -0.54
CA GLN A 42 -5.35 -4.95 -1.90
C GLN A 42 -5.49 -3.44 -1.92
N ASN A 43 -6.50 -2.91 -1.23
CA ASN A 43 -6.72 -1.47 -1.15
C ASN A 43 -5.59 -0.75 -0.38
N TYR A 44 -5.10 -1.29 0.73
CA TYR A 44 -3.91 -0.73 1.40
C TYR A 44 -2.67 -0.75 0.51
N PHE A 45 -2.48 -1.81 -0.28
CA PHE A 45 -1.37 -1.86 -1.24
C PHE A 45 -1.50 -0.76 -2.30
N TYR A 46 -2.66 -0.62 -2.93
CA TYR A 46 -2.88 0.43 -3.94
C TYR A 46 -2.81 1.85 -3.35
N ALA A 47 -3.22 2.02 -2.09
CA ALA A 47 -3.02 3.27 -1.37
C ALA A 47 -1.53 3.60 -1.23
N SER A 48 -0.72 2.62 -0.80
CA SER A 48 0.74 2.74 -0.65
C SER A 48 1.41 3.09 -1.98
N VAL A 49 1.05 2.38 -3.06
CA VAL A 49 1.58 2.63 -4.40
C VAL A 49 1.30 4.06 -4.85
N ASN A 50 0.04 4.50 -4.76
CA ASN A 50 -0.32 5.84 -5.18
C ASN A 50 0.31 6.92 -4.30
N ALA A 51 0.50 6.67 -3.00
CA ALA A 51 1.21 7.60 -2.14
C ALA A 51 2.67 7.79 -2.59
N ILE A 52 3.37 6.70 -2.89
CA ILE A 52 4.75 6.74 -3.44
C ILE A 52 4.78 7.49 -4.78
N GLU A 53 3.83 7.22 -5.69
CA GLU A 53 3.75 7.94 -6.97
C GLU A 53 3.50 9.44 -6.78
N SER A 54 2.69 9.83 -5.79
CA SER A 54 2.46 11.24 -5.46
C SER A 54 3.75 11.91 -4.95
N ILE A 55 4.48 11.24 -4.06
CA ILE A 55 5.76 11.73 -3.53
C ILE A 55 6.78 11.89 -4.67
N PHE A 56 6.92 10.91 -5.56
CA PHE A 56 7.80 11.01 -6.72
C PHE A 56 7.36 12.10 -7.71
N ALA A 57 6.06 12.24 -7.98
CA ALA A 57 5.56 13.30 -8.84
C ALA A 57 5.84 14.68 -8.24
N LYS A 58 5.82 14.82 -6.91
CA LYS A 58 6.09 16.08 -6.18
C LYS A 58 7.59 16.39 -6.07
N LYS A 59 8.43 15.38 -5.87
CA LYS A 59 9.87 15.55 -5.55
C LYS A 59 10.79 15.42 -6.76
N LEU A 60 10.41 14.61 -7.73
CA LEU A 60 11.21 14.30 -8.93
C LEU A 60 10.56 14.77 -10.23
N GLU A 61 9.30 15.22 -10.20
CA GLU A 61 8.49 15.48 -11.40
C GLU A 61 8.41 14.24 -12.31
N GLN A 62 8.34 13.05 -11.71
CA GLN A 62 8.33 11.78 -12.42
C GLN A 62 7.31 10.80 -11.84
N HIS A 63 6.88 9.86 -12.69
CA HIS A 63 6.12 8.68 -12.30
C HIS A 63 6.99 7.42 -12.37
N SER A 64 6.64 6.39 -11.62
CA SER A 64 7.18 5.04 -11.80
C SER A 64 6.23 4.24 -12.70
N PHE A 65 6.76 3.77 -13.84
CA PHE A 65 5.94 3.07 -14.84
C PHE A 65 5.70 1.59 -14.51
N ASN A 66 6.48 1.01 -13.60
CA ASN A 66 6.36 -0.38 -13.17
C ASN A 66 7.04 -0.60 -11.80
N HIS A 67 6.94 -1.83 -11.29
CA HIS A 67 7.47 -2.24 -9.99
C HIS A 67 8.99 -2.08 -9.85
N GLU A 68 9.77 -2.59 -10.81
CA GLU A 68 11.23 -2.50 -10.78
C GLU A 68 11.71 -1.04 -10.75
N ASN A 69 11.06 -0.20 -11.57
CA ASN A 69 11.33 1.23 -11.57
C ASN A 69 10.94 1.89 -10.24
N ARG A 70 9.88 1.45 -9.54
CA ARG A 70 9.49 2.02 -8.25
C ARG A 70 10.50 1.70 -7.16
N MET A 71 10.85 0.42 -7.01
CA MET A 71 11.80 -0.02 -5.99
C MET A 71 13.18 0.60 -6.23
N ARG A 72 13.65 0.61 -7.48
CA ARG A 72 14.89 1.30 -7.84
C ARG A 72 14.84 2.78 -7.44
N LYS A 73 13.76 3.50 -7.77
CA LYS A 73 13.59 4.91 -7.41
C LYS A 73 13.56 5.15 -5.89
N MET A 74 12.96 4.25 -5.12
CA MET A 74 12.97 4.35 -3.65
C MET A 74 14.39 4.19 -3.10
N ILE A 75 15.18 3.27 -3.65
CA ILE A 75 16.59 3.05 -3.27
C ILE A 75 17.48 4.21 -3.71
N GLU A 76 17.26 4.76 -4.91
CA GLU A 76 17.99 5.91 -5.44
C GLU A 76 17.66 7.21 -4.67
N ASN A 77 16.51 7.28 -4.01
CA ASN A 77 16.04 8.45 -3.29
C ASN A 77 15.61 8.13 -1.85
N PRO A 78 16.52 7.60 -1.01
CA PRO A 78 16.19 7.13 0.32
C PRO A 78 15.78 8.27 1.25
N SER A 79 16.18 9.51 0.96
CA SER A 79 15.83 10.69 1.75
C SER A 79 14.36 11.12 1.63
N PHE A 80 13.59 10.53 0.70
CA PHE A 80 12.16 10.84 0.55
C PHE A 80 11.27 10.03 1.48
N PHE A 81 11.78 8.94 2.04
CA PHE A 81 11.02 8.00 2.85
C PHE A 81 11.75 7.72 4.15
N SER A 82 11.00 7.44 5.21
CA SER A 82 11.61 6.90 6.43
C SER A 82 12.22 5.51 6.17
N GLN A 83 13.24 5.15 6.96
CA GLN A 83 13.84 3.81 6.91
C GLN A 83 12.78 2.72 7.13
N GLU A 84 11.79 3.00 7.98
CA GLU A 84 10.67 2.09 8.24
C GLU A 84 9.82 1.85 6.99
N VAL A 85 9.52 2.89 6.21
CA VAL A 85 8.80 2.77 4.93
C VAL A 85 9.60 1.95 3.92
N LEU A 86 10.91 2.20 3.80
CA LEU A 86 11.77 1.44 2.88
C LEU A 86 11.77 -0.06 3.23
N THR A 87 11.97 -0.40 4.50
CA THR A 87 11.98 -1.79 4.97
C THR A 87 10.61 -2.47 4.82
N LEU A 88 9.51 -1.78 5.15
CA LEU A 88 8.17 -2.33 4.97
C LEU A 88 7.80 -2.49 3.51
N TYR A 89 8.19 -1.55 2.65
CA TYR A 89 7.92 -1.64 1.22
C TYR A 89 8.70 -2.81 0.61
N GLU A 90 9.98 -2.99 0.93
CA GLU A 90 10.76 -4.15 0.48
C GLU A 90 10.08 -5.48 0.86
N LEU A 91 9.65 -5.60 2.11
CA LEU A 91 8.92 -6.77 2.62
C LEU A 91 7.63 -7.00 1.83
N VAL A 92 6.80 -5.97 1.66
CA VAL A 92 5.50 -6.07 0.99
C VAL A 92 5.64 -6.35 -0.51
N ASP A 93 6.66 -5.80 -1.15
CA ASP A 93 6.81 -5.80 -2.61
C ASP A 93 7.56 -7.05 -3.11
N ARG A 94 8.62 -7.50 -2.42
CA ARG A 94 9.40 -8.69 -2.81
C ARG A 94 8.78 -10.00 -2.31
N ASP A 95 8.34 -10.07 -1.07
CA ASP A 95 7.91 -11.34 -0.45
C ASP A 95 6.41 -11.63 -0.59
N LEU A 96 5.58 -10.60 -0.80
CA LEU A 96 4.12 -10.76 -0.71
C LEU A 96 3.42 -10.73 -2.07
N ARG A 97 4.02 -10.15 -3.12
CA ARG A 97 3.36 -9.92 -4.41
C ARG A 97 3.50 -11.06 -5.43
N ASN A 98 4.55 -11.88 -5.37
CA ASN A 98 4.73 -13.03 -6.27
C ASN A 98 3.74 -14.18 -6.04
N ARG A 99 2.80 -14.02 -5.11
CA ARG A 99 1.62 -14.87 -4.96
C ARG A 99 0.43 -13.92 -5.02
N VAL A 100 -0.43 -14.07 -6.04
CA VAL A 100 -1.61 -13.23 -6.42
C VAL A 100 -2.71 -13.23 -5.33
N ALA A 101 -2.27 -13.08 -4.10
CA ALA A 101 -2.93 -13.57 -2.94
C ALA A 101 -2.18 -12.95 -1.76
N TYR A 102 -2.42 -11.65 -1.54
CA TYR A 102 -2.62 -11.14 -0.19
C TYR A 102 -3.79 -11.91 0.44
N LYS A 103 -3.66 -13.25 0.53
CA LYS A 103 -4.66 -14.09 1.14
C LYS A 103 -4.70 -13.58 2.54
N GLY A 104 -5.84 -13.03 2.93
CA GLY A 104 -6.07 -12.67 4.31
C GLY A 104 -5.57 -13.77 5.25
N GLU A 105 -5.56 -15.05 4.83
CA GLU A 105 -4.93 -16.20 5.48
C GLU A 105 -3.71 -15.89 6.39
N ASN A 106 -2.75 -15.05 5.99
CA ASN A 106 -1.64 -14.65 6.87
C ASN A 106 -1.82 -13.24 7.46
N GLY A 107 -2.19 -13.18 8.75
CA GLY A 107 -2.44 -11.93 9.48
C GLY A 107 -1.24 -10.98 9.53
N GLN A 108 0.00 -11.49 9.57
CA GLN A 108 1.18 -10.62 9.61
C GLN A 108 1.35 -9.82 8.31
N LYS A 109 1.08 -10.45 7.16
CA LYS A 109 1.15 -9.81 5.84
C LYS A 109 0.14 -8.67 5.72
N TYR A 110 -1.06 -8.89 6.26
CA TYR A 110 -2.13 -7.91 6.32
C TYR A 110 -1.74 -6.68 7.15
N GLU A 111 -1.22 -6.90 8.36
CA GLU A 111 -0.80 -5.81 9.23
C GLU A 111 0.37 -5.02 8.63
N SER A 112 1.33 -5.69 7.98
CA SER A 112 2.44 -5.01 7.31
C SER A 112 1.97 -4.07 6.20
N VAL A 113 1.03 -4.50 5.33
CA VAL A 113 0.54 -3.64 4.25
C VAL A 113 -0.33 -2.50 4.77
N LYS A 114 -1.16 -2.74 5.80
CA LYS A 114 -1.95 -1.71 6.47
C LYS A 114 -1.05 -0.65 7.10
N LYS A 115 0.00 -1.08 7.82
CA LYS A 115 0.97 -0.20 8.45
C LYS A 115 1.72 0.65 7.42
N LEU A 116 2.18 0.04 6.33
CA LEU A 116 2.83 0.74 5.23
C LEU A 116 1.93 1.83 4.63
N ALA A 117 0.67 1.49 4.35
CA ALA A 117 -0.30 2.44 3.80
C ALA A 117 -0.55 3.63 4.74
N LYS A 118 -0.60 3.37 6.06
CA LYS A 118 -0.79 4.41 7.08
C LYS A 118 0.42 5.36 7.16
N LEU A 119 1.64 4.81 7.15
CA LEU A 119 2.87 5.62 7.18
C LEU A 119 2.96 6.51 5.94
N LEU A 120 2.82 5.93 4.75
CA LEU A 120 2.86 6.68 3.50
C LEU A 120 1.70 7.70 3.38
N GLY A 121 0.52 7.37 3.89
CA GLY A 121 -0.61 8.29 3.94
C GLY A 121 -0.37 9.51 4.83
N SER A 122 0.47 9.39 5.86
CA SER A 122 0.86 10.53 6.71
C SER A 122 1.91 11.45 6.07
N GLU A 123 2.57 10.98 5.00
CA GLU A 123 3.59 11.72 4.25
C GLU A 123 3.01 12.51 3.05
N LEU A 124 1.71 12.34 2.75
CA LEU A 124 0.98 13.05 1.68
C LEU A 124 0.50 14.45 2.09
#